data_AF-A0AA42REW8-F1
#
_entry.id   AF-A0AA42REW8-F1
#
_cell.length_a   1.000
_cell.length_b   1.000
_cell.length_c   1.000
_cell.angle_alpha   90.00
_cell.angle_beta   90.00
_cell.angle_gamma   90.00
#
_symmetry.space_group_name_H-M   'P 1'
#
loop_
_entity.id
_entity.type
_entity.pdbx_description
1 polymer ?
#
loop_
_entity_poly.entity_id
_entity_poly.type
_entity_poly.pdbx_seq_one_letter_code
_entity_poly.pdbx_strand_id
1 'polypeptide(L)'
;MSKIKRLRVFAGPNGSGKSTLFDSISSKFNAGYFINSDLIEKEISLKGFIDLDRYELKLTEKDFEDFKTEPASISLFEKANNEGKAIDVQFRNNVLVDKSKSTHSYEASFITSFIRKHLLIKGKSYSFETVMSHPSKIDEIVDAKNRGFKTYMYFVCIEDPLINISRIENRVEKGGHAVPDEKVIKRYHSTLMNLFPALKIVDKGYIFDNSTQEMRLFAQVKRNELEIVSDKVPNWFIKQLQ
;
A
#
# COMPACT_ATOMS: atom_id res chain seq x y z
N MET A 1 19.13 -5.78 23.51
CA MET A 1 18.81 -6.17 22.11
C MET A 1 18.07 -5.03 21.45
N SER A 2 18.45 -4.60 20.25
CA SER A 2 17.70 -3.57 19.52
C SER A 2 16.30 -4.07 19.14
N LYS A 3 15.30 -3.19 19.19
CA LYS A 3 13.91 -3.51 18.81
C LYS A 3 13.89 -3.94 17.34
N ILE A 4 13.36 -5.14 17.05
CA ILE A 4 13.23 -5.65 15.68
C ILE A 4 12.32 -4.72 14.87
N LYS A 5 12.86 -4.14 13.80
CA LYS A 5 12.12 -3.30 12.84
C LYS A 5 11.29 -4.19 11.92
N ARG A 6 10.03 -3.82 11.67
CA ARG A 6 9.10 -4.61 10.85
C ARG A 6 8.45 -3.75 9.78
N LEU A 7 8.41 -4.28 8.57
CA LEU A 7 7.61 -3.74 7.47
C LEU A 7 6.47 -4.72 7.21
N ARG A 8 5.22 -4.22 7.19
CA ARG A 8 4.05 -5.03 6.84
C ARG A 8 3.34 -4.45 5.62
N VAL A 9 3.26 -5.23 4.56
CA VAL A 9 2.61 -4.82 3.32
C VAL A 9 1.28 -5.54 3.20
N PHE A 10 0.19 -4.78 3.11
CA PHE A 10 -1.15 -5.29 2.85
C PHE A 10 -1.46 -5.06 1.36
N ALA A 11 -1.38 -6.12 0.57
CA ALA A 11 -1.36 -6.07 -0.88
C ALA A 11 -2.58 -6.77 -1.50
N GLY A 12 -2.99 -6.34 -2.69
CA GLY A 12 -4.07 -6.98 -3.45
C GLY A 12 -4.90 -6.01 -4.29
N PRO A 13 -5.68 -6.51 -5.27
CA PRO A 13 -6.49 -5.69 -6.16
C PRO A 13 -7.46 -4.73 -5.44
N ASN A 14 -7.89 -3.65 -6.10
CA ASN A 14 -8.94 -2.77 -5.56
C ASN A 14 -10.19 -3.59 -5.20
N GLY A 15 -10.85 -3.36 -4.07
CA GLY A 15 -12.05 -4.14 -3.68
C GLY A 15 -11.80 -5.57 -3.15
N SER A 16 -10.54 -6.01 -3.03
CA SER A 16 -10.25 -7.38 -2.55
C SER A 16 -10.41 -7.59 -1.04
N GLY A 17 -10.56 -6.53 -0.25
CA GLY A 17 -10.72 -6.61 1.22
C GLY A 17 -9.45 -6.37 2.04
N LYS A 18 -8.46 -5.65 1.48
CA LYS A 18 -7.21 -5.30 2.18
C LYS A 18 -7.44 -4.64 3.55
N SER A 19 -8.35 -3.66 3.64
CA SER A 19 -8.61 -2.95 4.90
C SER A 19 -9.23 -3.87 5.96
N THR A 20 -10.17 -4.74 5.56
CA THR A 20 -10.70 -5.78 6.46
C THR A 20 -9.61 -6.73 6.95
N LEU A 21 -8.67 -7.11 6.08
CA LEU A 21 -7.52 -7.91 6.46
C LEU A 21 -6.58 -7.15 7.41
N PHE A 22 -6.36 -5.85 7.17
CA PHE A 22 -5.58 -4.99 8.05
C PHE A 22 -6.20 -4.92 9.45
N ASP A 23 -7.49 -4.69 9.57
CA ASP A 23 -8.19 -4.61 10.86
C ASP A 23 -8.08 -5.92 11.64
N SER A 24 -8.29 -7.05 10.95
CA SER A 24 -8.15 -8.39 11.55
C SER A 24 -6.74 -8.67 12.08
N ILE A 25 -5.71 -8.27 11.34
CA ILE A 25 -4.30 -8.48 11.73
C ILE A 25 -3.84 -7.49 12.79
N SER A 26 -4.20 -6.20 12.66
CA SER A 26 -3.77 -5.14 13.56
C SER A 26 -4.38 -5.26 14.95
N SER A 27 -5.57 -5.88 15.08
CA SER A 27 -6.15 -6.23 16.38
C SER A 27 -5.31 -7.24 17.18
N LYS A 28 -4.47 -8.05 16.52
CA LYS A 28 -3.69 -9.12 17.13
C LYS A 28 -2.20 -8.79 17.25
N PHE A 29 -1.70 -7.87 16.43
CA PHE A 29 -0.27 -7.56 16.33
C PHE A 29 -0.03 -6.07 16.14
N ASN A 30 1.06 -5.56 16.74
CA ASN A 30 1.53 -4.21 16.43
C ASN A 30 1.94 -4.12 14.96
N ALA A 31 1.19 -3.30 14.20
CA ALA A 31 1.42 -3.05 12.78
C ALA A 31 2.44 -1.93 12.51
N GLY A 32 2.89 -1.22 13.55
CA GLY A 32 3.67 0.01 13.41
C GLY A 32 2.81 1.18 12.95
N TYR A 33 3.45 2.19 12.35
CA TYR A 33 2.73 3.31 11.74
C TYR A 33 1.99 2.83 10.49
N PHE A 34 0.66 2.90 10.49
CA PHE A 34 -0.13 2.53 9.33
C PHE A 34 -0.25 3.70 8.36
N ILE A 35 0.23 3.50 7.14
CA ILE A 35 0.23 4.49 6.07
C ILE A 35 -0.72 4.04 4.95
N ASN A 36 -1.85 4.72 4.82
CA ASN A 36 -2.88 4.44 3.81
C ASN A 36 -3.20 5.73 3.04
N SER A 37 -3.21 5.64 1.70
CA SER A 37 -3.42 6.81 0.84
C SER A 37 -4.82 7.40 0.97
N ASP A 38 -5.88 6.58 1.04
CA ASP A 38 -7.26 7.05 1.20
C ASP A 38 -7.44 7.77 2.56
N LEU A 39 -6.79 7.27 3.63
CA LEU A 39 -6.81 7.93 4.95
C LEU A 39 -6.07 9.28 4.93
N ILE A 40 -4.92 9.35 4.27
CA ILE A 40 -4.16 10.60 4.12
C ILE A 40 -4.94 11.60 3.26
N GLU A 41 -5.55 11.15 2.16
CA GLU A 41 -6.40 11.97 1.30
C GLU A 41 -7.56 12.59 2.08
N LYS A 42 -8.31 11.76 2.82
CA LYS A 42 -9.40 12.23 3.68
C LYS A 42 -8.91 13.23 4.73
N GLU A 43 -7.80 12.94 5.40
CA GLU A 43 -7.30 13.82 6.46
C GLU A 43 -6.82 15.17 5.92
N ILE A 44 -6.05 15.18 4.84
CA ILE A 44 -5.54 16.44 4.28
C ILE A 44 -6.68 17.24 3.63
N SER A 45 -7.70 16.58 3.07
CA SER A 45 -8.91 17.25 2.57
C SER A 45 -9.69 17.95 3.70
N LEU A 46 -9.71 17.35 4.90
CA LEU A 46 -10.44 17.89 6.06
C LEU A 46 -9.65 18.96 6.83
N LYS A 47 -8.35 18.74 7.02
CA LYS A 47 -7.49 19.60 7.88
C LYS A 47 -6.64 20.59 7.09
N GLY A 48 -6.39 20.33 5.81
CA GLY A 48 -5.42 21.04 4.97
C GLY A 48 -3.96 20.65 5.23
N PHE A 49 -3.69 19.78 6.21
CA PHE A 49 -2.33 19.41 6.58
C PHE A 49 -2.17 18.02 7.19
N ILE A 50 -0.93 17.51 7.18
CA ILE A 50 -0.49 16.28 7.84
C ILE A 50 0.70 16.60 8.76
N ASP A 51 0.51 16.42 10.06
CA ASP A 51 1.55 16.57 11.07
C ASP A 51 2.46 15.33 11.10
N LEU A 52 3.76 15.52 10.96
CA LEU A 52 4.75 14.44 10.95
C LEU A 52 5.20 14.00 12.35
N ASP A 53 4.90 14.77 13.39
CA ASP A 53 5.23 14.43 14.78
C ASP A 53 4.54 13.15 15.23
N ARG A 54 3.33 12.86 14.72
CA ARG A 54 2.60 11.62 15.01
C ARG A 54 3.29 10.36 14.47
N TYR A 55 4.21 10.51 13.52
CA TYR A 55 5.06 9.45 12.99
C TYR A 55 6.44 9.44 13.67
N GLU A 56 6.63 10.30 14.68
CA GLU A 56 7.89 10.59 15.34
C GLU A 56 9.00 10.96 14.32
N LEU A 57 8.61 11.59 13.21
CA LEU A 57 9.53 12.05 12.18
C LEU A 57 9.82 13.53 12.41
N LYS A 58 11.08 13.88 12.64
CA LYS A 58 11.56 15.27 12.66
C LYS A 58 12.35 15.50 11.37
N LEU A 59 11.71 16.11 10.39
CA LEU A 59 12.25 16.37 9.06
C LEU A 59 12.45 17.86 8.83
N THR A 60 13.13 18.19 7.74
CA THR A 60 13.47 19.56 7.34
C THR A 60 12.91 19.87 5.96
N GLU A 61 12.88 21.17 5.60
CA GLU A 61 12.57 21.61 4.23
C GLU A 61 13.49 20.93 3.21
N LYS A 62 14.76 20.73 3.57
CA LYS A 62 15.73 20.06 2.70
C LYS A 62 15.34 18.60 2.42
N ASP A 63 14.89 17.85 3.43
CA ASP A 63 14.42 16.47 3.24
C ASP A 63 13.27 16.42 2.22
N PHE A 64 12.37 17.40 2.28
CA PHE A 64 11.23 17.52 1.38
C PHE A 64 11.63 17.89 -0.05
N GLU A 65 12.49 18.91 -0.22
CA GLU A 65 12.96 19.33 -1.53
C GLU A 65 13.85 18.26 -2.20
N ASP A 66 14.72 17.57 -1.43
CA ASP A 66 15.47 16.42 -1.93
C ASP A 66 14.50 15.34 -2.45
N PHE A 67 13.46 15.00 -1.67
CA PHE A 67 12.48 13.99 -2.07
C PHE A 67 11.72 14.34 -3.35
N LYS A 68 11.42 15.62 -3.59
CA LYS A 68 10.74 16.05 -4.83
C LYS A 68 11.56 15.76 -6.09
N THR A 69 12.89 15.73 -5.97
CA THR A 69 13.80 15.45 -7.09
C THR A 69 14.00 13.96 -7.35
N GLU A 70 13.44 13.07 -6.53
CA GLU A 70 13.63 11.64 -6.72
C GLU A 70 12.83 11.09 -7.90
N PRO A 71 13.35 10.08 -8.62
CA PRO A 71 12.67 9.53 -9.80
C PRO A 71 11.22 9.07 -9.54
N ALA A 72 10.94 8.53 -8.35
CA ALA A 72 9.60 8.11 -7.97
C ALA A 72 8.64 9.31 -7.80
N SER A 73 9.13 10.43 -7.28
CA SER A 73 8.38 11.67 -7.13
C SER A 73 8.16 12.33 -8.49
N ILE A 74 9.21 12.43 -9.31
CA ILE A 74 9.13 12.97 -10.68
C ILE A 74 8.07 12.22 -11.49
N SER A 75 8.12 10.88 -11.50
CA SER A 75 7.13 10.06 -12.20
C SER A 75 5.70 10.28 -11.69
N LEU A 76 5.53 10.62 -10.42
CA LEU A 76 4.22 10.92 -9.84
C LEU A 76 3.72 12.30 -10.29
N PHE A 77 4.58 13.32 -10.31
CA PHE A 77 4.26 14.64 -10.85
C PHE A 77 3.86 14.57 -12.33
N GLU A 78 4.61 13.83 -13.15
CA GLU A 78 4.29 13.62 -14.57
C GLU A 78 2.91 12.97 -14.77
N LYS A 79 2.59 11.94 -13.96
CA LYS A 79 1.28 11.28 -14.02
C LYS A 79 0.13 12.21 -13.63
N ALA A 80 0.33 13.02 -12.60
CA ALA A 80 -0.67 14.02 -12.20
C ALA A 80 -0.88 15.04 -13.32
N ASN A 81 0.20 15.60 -13.86
CA ASN A 81 0.15 16.59 -14.94
C ASN A 81 -0.54 16.06 -16.20
N ASN A 82 -0.29 14.81 -16.58
CA ASN A 82 -0.96 14.15 -17.71
C ASN A 82 -2.47 13.97 -17.51
N GLU A 83 -2.95 13.95 -16.26
CA GLU A 83 -4.38 13.97 -15.91
C GLU A 83 -4.91 15.38 -15.62
N GLY A 84 -4.15 16.45 -15.93
CA GLY A 84 -4.55 17.84 -15.68
C GLY A 84 -4.59 18.20 -14.20
N LYS A 85 -3.82 17.50 -13.36
CA LYS A 85 -3.77 17.63 -11.91
C LYS A 85 -2.38 18.10 -11.47
N ALA A 86 -2.31 19.00 -10.49
CA ALA A 86 -1.04 19.53 -9.98
C ALA A 86 -0.89 19.17 -8.50
N ILE A 87 0.24 18.56 -8.12
CA ILE A 87 0.54 18.23 -6.72
C ILE A 87 1.11 19.47 -6.03
N ASP A 88 0.29 20.18 -5.25
CA ASP A 88 0.67 21.42 -4.54
C ASP A 88 0.82 21.19 -3.02
N VAL A 89 1.82 20.38 -2.66
CA VAL A 89 2.19 20.10 -1.26
C VAL A 89 3.41 20.92 -0.87
N GLN A 90 3.36 21.54 0.31
CA GLN A 90 4.49 22.26 0.91
C GLN A 90 4.89 21.68 2.25
N PHE A 91 6.16 21.85 2.59
CA PHE A 91 6.64 21.60 3.94
C PHE A 91 6.64 22.91 4.75
N ARG A 92 6.15 22.87 6.00
CA ARG A 92 6.20 24.00 6.95
C ARG A 92 6.28 23.47 8.37
N ASN A 93 7.33 23.82 9.12
CA ASN A 93 7.46 23.48 10.54
C ASN A 93 7.16 22.00 10.87
N ASN A 94 7.69 21.07 10.07
CA ASN A 94 7.44 19.62 10.22
C ASN A 94 6.01 19.15 9.90
N VAL A 95 5.29 19.92 9.11
CA VAL A 95 3.95 19.63 8.62
C VAL A 95 3.93 19.69 7.09
N LEU A 96 3.20 18.78 6.47
CA LEU A 96 2.89 18.82 5.03
C LEU A 96 1.56 19.51 4.82
N VAL A 97 1.50 20.56 4.01
CA VAL A 97 0.32 21.40 3.79
C VAL A 97 -0.09 21.31 2.32
N ASP A 98 -1.36 21.01 2.05
CA ASP A 98 -1.95 21.13 0.72
C ASP A 98 -2.46 22.55 0.51
N LYS A 99 -1.87 23.25 -0.45
CA LYS A 99 -2.20 24.64 -0.76
C LYS A 99 -3.44 24.79 -1.62
N SER A 100 -3.71 23.81 -2.48
CA SER A 100 -4.76 23.89 -3.50
C SER A 100 -6.16 23.92 -2.87
N LYS A 101 -6.30 23.32 -1.68
CA LYS A 101 -7.59 22.99 -1.03
C LYS A 101 -8.51 22.11 -1.90
N SER A 102 -7.99 21.57 -3.01
CA SER A 102 -8.64 20.65 -3.92
C SER A 102 -7.84 19.34 -3.95
N THR A 103 -7.66 18.74 -2.78
CA THR A 103 -6.89 17.50 -2.62
C THR A 103 -7.38 16.43 -3.58
N HIS A 104 -6.44 15.74 -4.22
CA HIS A 104 -6.72 14.54 -4.99
C HIS A 104 -5.76 13.40 -4.64
N SER A 105 -6.02 12.22 -5.21
CA SER A 105 -5.26 11.01 -4.92
C SER A 105 -3.74 11.11 -5.19
N TYR A 106 -3.30 12.07 -6.01
CA TYR A 106 -1.87 12.28 -6.30
C TYR A 106 -1.12 12.96 -5.14
N GLU A 107 -1.67 13.98 -4.45
CA GLU A 107 -1.05 14.53 -3.23
C GLU A 107 -0.96 13.45 -2.16
N ALA A 108 -2.05 12.69 -1.96
CA ALA A 108 -2.07 11.62 -0.99
C ALA A 108 -1.01 10.55 -1.30
N SER A 109 -0.84 10.20 -2.58
CA SER A 109 0.22 9.28 -3.03
C SER A 109 1.62 9.85 -2.81
N PHE A 110 1.82 11.15 -3.01
CA PHE A 110 3.09 11.83 -2.81
C PHE A 110 3.45 11.86 -1.32
N ILE A 111 2.52 12.32 -0.48
CA ILE A 111 2.66 12.41 0.98
C ILE A 111 2.89 11.03 1.61
N THR A 112 2.11 10.02 1.22
CA THR A 112 2.31 8.65 1.73
C THR A 112 3.69 8.11 1.34
N SER A 113 4.17 8.39 0.13
CA SER A 113 5.49 7.94 -0.32
C SER A 113 6.60 8.65 0.45
N PHE A 114 6.47 9.95 0.69
CA PHE A 114 7.39 10.73 1.53
C PHE A 114 7.46 10.16 2.96
N ILE A 115 6.31 9.97 3.62
CA ILE A 115 6.26 9.43 4.98
C ILE A 115 6.88 8.02 5.04
N ARG A 116 6.51 7.11 4.13
CA ARG A 116 7.07 5.74 4.11
C ARG A 116 8.59 5.74 3.94
N LYS A 117 9.12 6.57 3.03
CA LYS A 117 10.56 6.72 2.82
C LYS A 117 11.28 7.13 4.10
N HIS A 118 10.76 8.13 4.81
CA HIS A 118 11.42 8.59 6.03
C HIS A 118 11.24 7.64 7.21
N LEU A 119 10.12 6.91 7.31
CA LEU A 119 9.98 5.80 8.26
C LEU A 119 11.02 4.71 8.01
N LEU A 120 11.22 4.35 6.74
CA LEU A 120 12.22 3.39 6.28
C LEU A 120 13.64 3.83 6.64
N ILE A 121 14.03 5.07 6.28
CA ILE A 121 15.36 5.64 6.58
C ILE A 121 15.61 5.69 8.10
N LYS A 122 14.62 6.12 8.89
CA LYS A 122 14.73 6.21 10.35
C LYS A 122 14.57 4.86 11.05
N GLY A 123 14.33 3.77 10.32
CA GLY A 123 14.20 2.43 10.88
C GLY A 123 12.96 2.23 11.76
N LYS A 124 11.90 3.03 11.56
CA LYS A 124 10.65 2.91 12.31
C LYS A 124 9.79 1.82 11.69
N SER A 125 9.18 0.96 12.52
CA SER A 125 8.29 -0.08 12.00
C SER A 125 7.01 0.54 11.46
N TYR A 126 6.58 0.09 10.28
CA TYR A 126 5.42 0.63 9.61
C TYR A 126 4.69 -0.42 8.79
N SER A 127 3.43 -0.13 8.50
CA SER A 127 2.60 -0.90 7.60
C SER A 127 1.99 0.00 6.54
N PHE A 128 1.66 -0.56 5.39
CA PHE A 128 0.91 0.18 4.38
C PHE A 128 0.05 -0.73 3.53
N GLU A 129 -1.02 -0.14 3.01
CA GLU A 129 -1.84 -0.77 1.98
C GLU A 129 -1.34 -0.38 0.59
N THR A 130 -1.38 -1.34 -0.33
CA THR A 130 -1.08 -1.08 -1.73
C THR A 130 -1.85 -2.02 -2.65
N VAL A 131 -2.17 -1.55 -3.85
CA VAL A 131 -2.62 -2.45 -4.90
C VAL A 131 -1.47 -3.35 -5.38
N MET A 132 -0.21 -2.90 -5.23
CA MET A 132 0.98 -3.62 -5.73
C MET A 132 0.95 -3.84 -7.25
N SER A 133 0.33 -2.94 -8.01
CA SER A 133 0.24 -3.02 -9.48
C SER A 133 1.47 -2.45 -10.20
N HIS A 134 2.53 -2.06 -9.48
CA HIS A 134 3.74 -1.47 -10.07
C HIS A 134 4.99 -2.07 -9.39
N PRO A 135 6.05 -2.41 -10.15
CA PRO A 135 7.26 -3.05 -9.60
C PRO A 135 7.95 -2.26 -8.48
N SER A 136 7.82 -0.93 -8.45
CA SER A 136 8.39 -0.08 -7.38
C SER A 136 7.92 -0.41 -5.95
N LYS A 137 6.87 -1.22 -5.78
CA LYS A 137 6.50 -1.75 -4.46
C LYS A 137 7.38 -2.92 -4.02
N ILE A 138 7.87 -3.71 -4.97
CA ILE A 138 8.86 -4.76 -4.74
C ILE A 138 10.19 -4.11 -4.34
N ASP A 139 10.61 -3.04 -5.03
CA ASP A 139 11.83 -2.29 -4.71
C ASP A 139 11.81 -1.74 -3.28
N GLU A 140 10.65 -1.25 -2.81
CA GLU A 140 10.48 -0.78 -1.42
C GLU A 140 10.66 -1.90 -0.39
N ILE A 141 10.20 -3.12 -0.70
CA ILE A 141 10.40 -4.31 0.16
C ILE A 141 11.87 -4.72 0.18
N VAL A 142 12.56 -4.66 -0.97
CA VAL A 142 14.00 -4.95 -1.08
C VAL A 142 14.81 -3.95 -0.25
N ASP A 143 14.55 -2.64 -0.37
CA ASP A 143 15.26 -1.62 0.42
C ASP A 143 15.03 -1.81 1.93
N ALA A 144 13.79 -2.14 2.34
CA ALA A 144 13.50 -2.48 3.74
C ALA A 144 14.31 -3.67 4.24
N LYS A 145 14.41 -4.74 3.45
CA LYS A 145 15.21 -5.92 3.81
C LYS A 145 16.69 -5.58 3.93
N ASN A 146 17.23 -4.81 2.99
CA ASN A 146 18.62 -4.34 3.02
C ASN A 146 18.93 -3.45 4.23
N ARG A 147 17.92 -2.74 4.75
CA ARG A 147 18.01 -1.94 5.99
C ARG A 147 17.73 -2.72 7.28
N GLY A 148 17.61 -4.05 7.18
CA GLY A 148 17.44 -4.95 8.32
C GLY A 148 16.01 -5.02 8.86
N PHE A 149 14.99 -4.62 8.08
CA PHE A 149 13.61 -4.86 8.47
C PHE A 149 13.25 -6.33 8.30
N LYS A 150 12.43 -6.84 9.22
CA LYS A 150 11.67 -8.06 8.99
C LYS A 150 10.44 -7.75 8.15
N THR A 151 10.34 -8.34 6.97
CA THR A 151 9.30 -8.02 5.98
C THR A 151 8.17 -9.06 6.00
N TYR A 152 6.94 -8.56 6.06
CA TYR A 152 5.73 -9.37 6.06
C TYR A 152 4.82 -8.90 4.93
N MET A 153 4.29 -9.83 4.15
CA MET A 153 3.24 -9.53 3.19
C MET A 153 1.96 -10.26 3.55
N TYR A 154 0.86 -9.53 3.51
CA TYR A 154 -0.51 -10.02 3.65
C TYR A 154 -1.20 -9.72 2.32
N PHE A 155 -1.32 -10.73 1.47
CA PHE A 155 -1.89 -10.59 0.14
C PHE A 155 -3.33 -11.09 0.15
N VAL A 156 -4.27 -10.34 -0.40
CA VAL A 156 -5.67 -10.77 -0.54
C VAL A 156 -6.19 -10.51 -1.95
N CYS A 157 -6.75 -11.54 -2.56
CA CYS A 157 -7.37 -11.49 -3.88
C CYS A 157 -8.74 -12.16 -3.87
N ILE A 158 -9.47 -11.94 -4.95
CA ILE A 158 -10.74 -12.61 -5.25
C ILE A 158 -10.66 -13.17 -6.68
N GLU A 159 -11.59 -14.06 -7.03
CA GLU A 159 -11.53 -14.85 -8.26
C GLU A 159 -11.58 -14.03 -9.55
N ASP A 160 -12.38 -12.96 -9.57
CA ASP A 160 -12.71 -12.23 -10.80
C ASP A 160 -12.67 -10.70 -10.57
N PRO A 161 -11.97 -9.93 -11.44
CA PRO A 161 -11.98 -8.47 -11.40
C PRO A 161 -13.37 -7.82 -11.52
N LEU A 162 -14.37 -8.49 -12.11
CA LEU A 162 -15.74 -7.98 -12.14
C LEU A 162 -16.38 -7.97 -10.75
N ILE A 163 -16.03 -8.93 -9.89
CA ILE A 163 -16.45 -8.90 -8.48
C ILE A 163 -15.77 -7.72 -7.77
N ASN A 164 -14.53 -7.37 -8.14
CA ASN A 164 -13.83 -6.23 -7.57
C ASN A 164 -14.56 -4.93 -7.90
N ILE A 165 -14.99 -4.77 -9.15
CA ILE A 165 -15.78 -3.62 -9.62
C ILE A 165 -17.08 -3.52 -8.81
N SER A 166 -17.87 -4.58 -8.76
CA SER A 166 -19.13 -4.59 -8.00
C SER A 166 -18.93 -4.22 -6.53
N ARG A 167 -17.86 -4.70 -5.88
CA ARG A 167 -17.53 -4.32 -4.49
C ARG A 167 -17.15 -2.85 -4.35
N ILE A 168 -16.50 -2.26 -5.35
CA ILE A 168 -16.14 -0.84 -5.37
C ILE A 168 -17.40 -0.01 -5.53
N GLU A 169 -18.30 -0.35 -6.45
CA GLU A 169 -19.59 0.33 -6.66
C GLU A 169 -20.41 0.38 -5.36
N ASN A 170 -20.62 -0.78 -4.73
CA ASN A 170 -21.31 -0.88 -3.43
C ASN A 170 -20.67 -0.02 -2.32
N ARG A 171 -19.35 0.19 -2.37
CA ARG A 171 -18.61 1.04 -1.42
C ARG A 171 -18.76 2.52 -1.78
N VAL A 172 -18.79 2.86 -3.06
CA VAL A 172 -19.01 4.24 -3.54
C VAL A 172 -20.39 4.72 -3.12
N GLU A 173 -21.42 3.88 -3.21
CA GLU A 173 -22.76 4.18 -2.67
C GLU A 173 -22.75 4.53 -1.18
N LYS A 174 -21.78 4.02 -0.43
CA LYS A 174 -21.57 4.27 1.00
C LYS A 174 -20.57 5.42 1.27
N GLY A 175 -20.23 6.21 0.26
CA GLY A 175 -19.34 7.37 0.35
C GLY A 175 -17.85 7.07 0.18
N GLY A 176 -17.49 5.93 -0.40
CA GLY A 176 -16.09 5.61 -0.76
C GLY A 176 -15.67 6.18 -2.12
N HIS A 177 -14.37 6.05 -2.43
CA HIS A 177 -13.82 6.54 -3.69
C HIS A 177 -14.05 5.57 -4.87
N ALA A 178 -14.47 6.15 -5.99
CA ALA A 178 -14.62 5.45 -7.27
C ALA A 178 -13.27 5.21 -7.95
N VAL A 179 -13.18 4.11 -8.70
CA VAL A 179 -12.01 3.78 -9.53
C VAL A 179 -12.55 3.30 -10.88
N PRO A 180 -12.08 3.84 -12.02
CA PRO A 180 -12.55 3.39 -13.32
C PRO A 180 -12.34 1.89 -13.54
N ASP A 181 -13.34 1.20 -14.10
CA ASP A 181 -13.37 -0.25 -14.25
C ASP A 181 -12.16 -0.80 -15.02
N GLU A 182 -11.80 -0.17 -16.13
CA GLU A 182 -10.62 -0.53 -16.91
C GLU A 182 -9.33 -0.46 -16.07
N LYS A 183 -9.25 0.54 -15.17
CA LYS A 183 -8.12 0.70 -14.24
C LYS A 183 -8.13 -0.40 -13.18
N VAL A 184 -9.30 -0.84 -12.71
CA VAL A 184 -9.44 -1.98 -11.77
C VAL A 184 -8.97 -3.27 -12.43
N ILE A 185 -9.44 -3.58 -13.65
CA ILE A 185 -9.07 -4.79 -14.40
C ILE A 185 -7.56 -4.81 -14.70
N LYS A 186 -7.01 -3.70 -15.23
CA LYS A 186 -5.57 -3.60 -15.50
C LYS A 186 -4.73 -3.81 -14.24
N ARG A 187 -5.15 -3.20 -13.13
CA ARG A 187 -4.47 -3.35 -11.84
C ARG A 187 -4.59 -4.75 -11.28
N TYR A 188 -5.72 -5.44 -11.45
CA TYR A 188 -5.91 -6.83 -11.04
C TYR A 188 -4.82 -7.72 -11.63
N HIS A 189 -4.66 -7.72 -12.95
CA HIS A 189 -3.64 -8.53 -13.63
C HIS A 189 -2.22 -8.10 -13.26
N SER A 190 -1.95 -6.79 -13.22
CA SER A 190 -0.63 -6.28 -12.82
C SER A 190 -0.25 -6.67 -11.38
N THR A 191 -1.23 -6.73 -10.49
CA THR A 191 -1.03 -7.15 -9.10
C THR A 191 -0.65 -8.62 -9.01
N LEU A 192 -1.33 -9.48 -9.78
CA LEU A 192 -1.03 -10.92 -9.83
C LEU A 192 0.34 -11.19 -10.43
N MET A 193 0.75 -10.46 -11.48
CA MET A 193 2.11 -10.55 -12.04
C MET A 193 3.19 -10.22 -11.01
N ASN A 194 2.92 -9.30 -10.08
CA ASN A 194 3.87 -8.91 -9.02
C ASN A 194 3.83 -9.83 -7.79
N LEU A 195 2.87 -10.76 -7.69
CA LEU A 195 2.67 -11.59 -6.50
C LEU A 195 3.89 -12.48 -6.22
N PHE A 196 4.29 -13.33 -7.16
CA PHE A 196 5.44 -14.24 -6.95
C PHE A 196 6.77 -13.52 -6.78
N PRO A 197 7.11 -12.49 -7.58
CA PRO A 197 8.27 -11.66 -7.31
C PRO A 197 8.30 -11.11 -5.88
N ALA A 198 7.18 -10.61 -5.36
CA ALA A 198 7.09 -10.12 -3.98
C ALA A 198 7.21 -11.26 -2.95
N LEU A 199 6.57 -12.41 -3.18
CA LEU A 199 6.64 -13.58 -2.28
C LEU A 199 8.07 -14.12 -2.12
N LYS A 200 8.90 -14.04 -3.17
CA LYS A 200 10.30 -14.50 -3.14
C LYS A 200 11.20 -13.65 -2.23
N ILE A 201 10.85 -12.39 -1.98
CA ILE A 201 11.74 -11.45 -1.27
C ILE A 201 11.34 -11.23 0.19
N VAL A 202 10.07 -11.44 0.55
CA VAL A 202 9.59 -11.22 1.93
C VAL A 202 10.06 -12.31 2.89
N ASP A 203 10.24 -11.98 4.17
CA ASP A 203 10.58 -13.01 5.18
C ASP A 203 9.38 -13.92 5.49
N LYS A 204 8.16 -13.36 5.47
CA LYS A 204 6.90 -14.10 5.61
C LYS A 204 5.83 -13.56 4.68
N GLY A 205 5.14 -14.46 4.00
CA GLY A 205 3.96 -14.15 3.18
C GLY A 205 2.73 -14.89 3.70
N TYR A 206 1.57 -14.26 3.63
CA TYR A 206 0.27 -14.88 3.92
C TYR A 206 -0.69 -14.51 2.80
N ILE A 207 -1.24 -15.51 2.13
CA ILE A 207 -2.06 -15.34 0.93
C ILE A 207 -3.49 -15.76 1.25
N PHE A 208 -4.39 -14.80 1.11
CA PHE A 208 -5.79 -14.91 1.43
C PHE A 208 -6.65 -14.89 0.17
N ASP A 209 -7.70 -15.69 0.21
CA ASP A 209 -8.77 -15.69 -0.77
C ASP A 209 -10.01 -15.08 -0.10
N ASN A 210 -10.63 -14.13 -0.78
CA ASN A 210 -11.82 -13.43 -0.31
C ASN A 210 -12.97 -13.52 -1.33
N SER A 211 -12.98 -14.60 -2.11
CA SER A 211 -13.98 -14.86 -3.16
C SER A 211 -15.33 -15.30 -2.58
N THR A 212 -15.32 -15.87 -1.37
CA THR A 212 -16.52 -16.35 -0.65
C THR A 212 -16.97 -15.36 0.42
N GLN A 213 -17.99 -15.74 1.20
CA GLN A 213 -18.46 -14.93 2.34
C GLN A 213 -17.38 -14.73 3.41
N GLU A 214 -16.55 -15.75 3.63
CA GLU A 214 -15.44 -15.69 4.58
C GLU A 214 -14.09 -15.55 3.86
N MET A 215 -13.25 -14.66 4.39
CA MET A 215 -11.86 -14.52 3.96
C MET A 215 -11.02 -15.64 4.59
N ARG A 216 -10.32 -16.40 3.76
CA ARG A 216 -9.54 -17.57 4.20
C ARG A 216 -8.07 -17.43 3.85
N LEU A 217 -7.19 -17.77 4.79
CA LEU A 217 -5.78 -18.04 4.50
C LEU A 217 -5.69 -19.39 3.80
N PHE A 218 -5.08 -19.45 2.61
CA PHE A 218 -4.91 -20.73 1.90
C PHE A 218 -3.46 -21.07 1.58
N ALA A 219 -2.57 -20.08 1.55
CA ALA A 219 -1.13 -20.32 1.40
C ALA A 219 -0.31 -19.37 2.27
N GLN A 220 0.90 -19.79 2.60
CA GLN A 220 1.88 -18.97 3.30
C GLN A 220 3.27 -19.15 2.71
N VAL A 221 4.13 -18.15 2.89
CA VAL A 221 5.56 -18.26 2.60
C VAL A 221 6.33 -18.19 3.91
N LYS A 222 7.14 -19.22 4.18
CA LYS A 222 8.00 -19.30 5.35
C LYS A 222 9.34 -19.90 4.92
N ARG A 223 10.45 -19.26 5.31
CA ARG A 223 11.81 -19.71 4.93
C ARG A 223 11.99 -19.86 3.41
N ASN A 224 11.40 -18.94 2.64
CA ASN A 224 11.39 -18.93 1.16
C ASN A 224 10.65 -20.11 0.50
N GLU A 225 9.88 -20.89 1.26
CA GLU A 225 9.05 -21.98 0.72
C GLU A 225 7.58 -21.56 0.76
N LEU A 226 6.87 -21.80 -0.34
CA LEU A 226 5.42 -21.65 -0.42
C LEU A 226 4.76 -22.93 0.09
N GLU A 227 3.89 -22.79 1.08
CA GLU A 227 3.14 -23.87 1.70
C GLU A 227 1.64 -23.60 1.52
N ILE A 228 0.91 -24.59 0.99
CA ILE A 228 -0.55 -24.57 0.96
C ILE A 228 -1.07 -25.08 2.30
N VAL A 229 -1.89 -24.28 2.98
CA VAL A 229 -2.38 -24.53 4.35
C VAL A 229 -3.90 -24.74 4.41
N SER A 230 -4.53 -24.96 3.25
CA SER A 230 -5.96 -25.17 3.09
C SER A 230 -6.21 -26.23 2.02
N ASP A 231 -7.21 -27.09 2.23
CA ASP A 231 -7.63 -28.12 1.26
C ASP A 231 -8.18 -27.54 -0.04
N LYS A 232 -8.56 -26.26 -0.02
CA LYS A 232 -9.11 -25.54 -1.17
C LYS A 232 -8.17 -24.43 -1.60
N VAL A 233 -7.59 -24.61 -2.79
CA VAL A 233 -6.77 -23.60 -3.48
C VAL A 233 -7.64 -22.84 -4.49
N PRO A 234 -7.64 -21.50 -4.51
CA PRO A 234 -8.43 -20.73 -5.47
C PRO A 234 -7.92 -20.87 -6.91
N ASN A 235 -8.84 -20.85 -7.87
CA ASN A 235 -8.51 -20.96 -9.30
C ASN A 235 -7.69 -19.76 -9.78
N TRP A 236 -7.96 -18.55 -9.29
CA TRP A 236 -7.15 -17.37 -9.60
C TRP A 236 -5.68 -17.57 -9.27
N PHE A 237 -5.36 -18.32 -8.21
CA PHE A 237 -3.98 -18.61 -7.80
C PHE A 237 -3.35 -19.72 -8.65
N ILE A 238 -4.10 -20.79 -8.93
CA ILE A 238 -3.65 -21.90 -9.79
C ILE A 238 -3.24 -21.39 -11.18
N LYS A 239 -4.01 -20.46 -11.74
CA LYS A 239 -3.70 -19.80 -13.03
C LYS A 239 -2.37 -19.05 -13.04
N GLN A 240 -1.82 -18.67 -11.88
CA GLN A 240 -0.54 -17.98 -11.78
C GLN A 240 0.65 -18.94 -11.66
N LEU A 241 0.41 -20.24 -11.48
CA LEU A 241 1.45 -21.27 -11.38
C LEU A 241 1.84 -21.88 -12.74
N GLN A 242 1.07 -21.57 -13.79
CA GLN A 242 1.28 -22.02 -15.16
C GLN A 242 2.18 -21.05 -15.92
#